data_AF-A0A067NBD3-F1
#
_entry.id   AF-A0A067NBD3-F1
#
_cell.length_a   1.000
_cell.length_b   1.000
_cell.length_c   1.000
_cell.angle_alpha   90.00
_cell.angle_beta   90.00
_cell.angle_gamma   90.00
#
_symmetry.space_group_name_H-M   'P 1'
#
loop_
_entity.id
_entity.type
_entity.pdbx_description
1 polymer ?
#
loop_
_entity_poly.entity_id
_entity_poly.type
_entity_poly.pdbx_seq_one_letter_code
_entity_poly.pdbx_strand_id
1 'polypeptide(L)'
;MTREGLVPGKRALSIRGGASSLSQESLLLILQTQFDNYLPVRVFTSLANALPCPLDTIAFRDLIWSRHEPLSPVVFRESLRCYSNIRAVHLSNCHRAYLAPLIAAPRIEPLFPRLERLCLTGNPREDDLSSIVISRDSAGMPLMYVGIRGCTSVSECFVEDVLAPKVDEVVLNGVRVRAS
;
A
#
# COMPACT_ATOMS: atom_id res chain seq x y z
N MET A 1 -43.55 -0.82 -5.50
CA MET A 1 -42.59 -0.17 -4.59
C MET A 1 -41.96 -1.24 -3.73
N THR A 2 -40.75 -1.69 -4.04
CA THR A 2 -40.03 -2.61 -3.15
C THR A 2 -39.60 -1.83 -1.90
N ARG A 3 -40.06 -2.31 -0.74
CA ARG A 3 -39.72 -1.80 0.59
C ARG A 3 -38.26 -2.13 0.90
N GLU A 4 -37.33 -1.35 0.38
CA GLU A 4 -35.94 -1.35 0.86
C GLU A 4 -35.62 0.04 1.40
N GLY A 5 -36.05 0.28 2.64
CA GLY A 5 -35.46 1.36 3.41
C GLY A 5 -33.97 1.07 3.64
N LEU A 6 -33.14 2.11 3.57
CA LEU A 6 -31.74 2.07 4.01
C LEU A 6 -31.68 1.48 5.44
N VAL A 7 -31.06 0.30 5.58
CA VAL A 7 -30.82 -0.32 6.89
C VAL A 7 -29.78 0.53 7.63
N PRO A 8 -30.09 1.11 8.81
CA PRO A 8 -29.10 1.77 9.64
C PRO A 8 -28.01 0.76 10.01
N GLY A 9 -26.77 1.03 9.58
CA GLY A 9 -25.62 0.13 9.81
C GLY A 9 -25.10 -0.63 8.59
N LYS A 10 -25.69 -0.48 7.40
CA LYS A 10 -25.04 -0.94 6.15
C LYS A 10 -24.06 0.13 5.65
N ARG A 11 -22.76 -0.17 5.83
CA ARG A 11 -21.63 0.76 5.64
C ARG A 11 -21.07 0.61 4.23
N ALA A 12 -20.91 1.71 3.51
CA ALA A 12 -20.48 1.68 2.12
C ALA A 12 -18.96 1.50 2.01
N LEU A 13 -18.53 0.46 1.29
CA LEU A 13 -17.21 0.41 0.70
C LEU A 13 -17.24 1.29 -0.56
N SER A 14 -16.43 2.34 -0.59
CA SER A 14 -16.29 3.16 -1.81
C SER A 14 -15.08 2.64 -2.58
N ILE A 15 -15.35 2.05 -3.74
CA ILE A 15 -14.33 1.71 -4.73
C ILE A 15 -14.40 2.78 -5.78
N ARG A 16 -13.40 3.65 -5.80
CA ARG A 16 -13.27 4.67 -6.83
C ARG A 16 -12.15 4.20 -7.75
N GLY A 17 -12.55 3.64 -8.89
CA GLY A 17 -11.66 3.50 -10.03
C GLY A 17 -11.58 4.86 -10.73
N GLY A 18 -10.39 5.43 -10.82
CA GLY A 18 -10.15 6.65 -11.57
C GLY A 18 -8.99 6.45 -12.53
N ALA A 19 -9.17 6.77 -13.80
CA ALA A 19 -8.03 7.08 -14.66
C ALA A 19 -7.62 8.53 -14.32
N SER A 20 -6.47 8.73 -13.68
CA SER A 20 -5.96 10.10 -13.51
C SER A 20 -5.28 10.51 -14.82
N SER A 21 -5.95 11.35 -15.60
CA SER A 21 -5.36 11.96 -16.79
C SER A 21 -4.54 13.19 -16.40
N LEU A 22 -3.26 13.18 -16.75
CA LEU A 22 -2.62 14.14 -17.67
C LEU A 22 -1.19 13.62 -17.92
N SER A 23 -1.05 12.82 -18.98
CA SER A 23 0.12 12.04 -19.42
C SER A 23 0.39 10.73 -18.63
N GLN A 24 0.29 9.60 -19.35
CA GLN A 24 0.56 8.21 -18.97
C GLN A 24 -0.53 7.45 -18.18
N GLU A 25 -0.71 6.21 -18.62
CA GLU A 25 -1.87 5.32 -18.43
C GLU A 25 -1.91 4.68 -17.04
N SER A 26 -1.98 5.49 -15.99
CA SER A 26 -2.07 4.93 -14.64
C SER A 26 -3.51 4.66 -14.22
N LEU A 27 -3.89 3.38 -14.27
CA LEU A 27 -5.15 2.91 -13.69
C LEU A 27 -4.97 2.88 -12.17
N LEU A 28 -5.72 3.75 -11.49
CA LEU A 28 -5.69 3.88 -10.04
C LEU A 28 -6.91 3.20 -9.43
N LEU A 29 -6.67 2.18 -8.62
CA LEU A 29 -7.67 1.69 -7.69
C LEU A 29 -7.52 2.40 -6.35
N ILE A 30 -8.60 3.03 -5.88
CA ILE A 30 -8.71 3.49 -4.49
C ILE A 30 -9.68 2.57 -3.75
N LEU A 31 -9.15 1.84 -2.77
CA LEU A 31 -9.97 1.14 -1.77
C LEU A 31 -10.03 2.02 -0.52
N GLN A 32 -11.22 2.53 -0.20
CA GLN A 32 -11.47 3.36 0.98
C GLN A 32 -12.63 2.83 1.82
N THR A 33 -12.40 2.70 3.13
CA THR A 33 -13.44 2.45 4.13
C THR A 33 -13.75 3.72 4.92
N GLN A 34 -14.98 4.22 4.87
CA GLN A 34 -15.34 5.51 5.49
C GLN A 34 -15.57 5.48 7.02
N PHE A 35 -15.53 4.31 7.67
CA PHE A 35 -15.72 4.12 9.12
C PHE A 35 -14.92 2.90 9.60
N ASP A 36 -14.96 2.55 10.91
CA ASP A 36 -14.35 1.36 11.58
C ASP A 36 -14.74 0.01 10.93
N ASN A 37 -14.35 -0.18 9.67
CA ASN A 37 -14.97 -1.12 8.76
C ASN A 37 -13.95 -2.16 8.34
N TYR A 38 -14.11 -3.31 8.96
CA TYR A 38 -13.86 -4.62 8.39
C TYR A 38 -14.07 -4.61 6.88
N LEU A 39 -13.00 -4.87 6.13
CA LEU A 39 -13.13 -5.45 4.79
C LEU A 39 -13.08 -6.96 4.99
N PRO A 40 -14.23 -7.68 4.91
CA PRO A 40 -14.21 -9.14 4.99
C PRO A 40 -13.20 -9.69 4.00
N VAL A 41 -12.45 -10.72 4.41
CA VAL A 41 -11.47 -11.40 3.54
C VAL A 41 -12.07 -11.74 2.17
N ARG A 42 -13.32 -12.22 2.17
CA ARG A 42 -14.07 -12.54 0.95
C ARG A 42 -14.31 -11.31 0.07
N VAL A 43 -14.62 -10.16 0.65
CA VAL A 43 -14.79 -8.90 -0.09
C VAL A 43 -13.45 -8.45 -0.65
N PHE A 44 -12.37 -8.50 0.13
CA PHE A 44 -11.03 -8.17 -0.37
C PHE A 44 -10.65 -9.03 -1.59
N THR A 45 -10.76 -10.36 -1.45
CA THR A 45 -10.42 -11.31 -2.53
C THR A 45 -11.34 -11.15 -3.74
N SER A 46 -12.65 -10.96 -3.55
CA SER A 46 -13.58 -10.71 -4.66
C SER A 46 -13.24 -9.42 -5.40
N LEU A 47 -12.84 -8.36 -4.69
CA LEU A 47 -12.42 -7.12 -5.32
C LEU A 47 -11.11 -7.30 -6.04
N ALA A 48 -10.12 -7.90 -5.39
CA ALA A 48 -8.85 -8.20 -6.02
C ALA A 48 -8.98 -9.12 -7.25
N ASN A 49 -10.04 -9.92 -7.38
CA ASN A 49 -10.33 -10.69 -8.59
C ASN A 49 -11.14 -9.91 -9.64
N ALA A 50 -11.82 -8.83 -9.25
CA ALA A 50 -12.70 -8.05 -10.11
C ALA A 50 -12.04 -6.80 -10.72
N LEU A 51 -10.81 -6.46 -10.31
CA LEU A 51 -10.13 -5.28 -10.85
C LEU A 51 -9.65 -5.56 -12.29
N PRO A 52 -9.70 -4.55 -13.17
CA PRO A 52 -9.22 -4.69 -14.53
C PRO A 52 -7.69 -4.85 -14.57
N CYS A 53 -7.21 -5.74 -15.44
CA CYS A 53 -5.83 -5.67 -15.95
C CYS A 53 -5.82 -4.71 -17.15
N PRO A 54 -4.97 -3.65 -17.19
CA PRO A 54 -3.70 -3.51 -16.46
C PRO A 54 -3.70 -2.39 -15.40
N LEU A 55 -3.80 -2.74 -14.11
CA LEU A 55 -3.45 -1.81 -13.02
C LEU A 55 -1.92 -1.67 -12.93
N ASP A 56 -1.43 -0.43 -12.88
CA ASP A 56 -0.04 -0.09 -12.57
C ASP A 56 0.11 0.59 -11.19
N THR A 57 -1.00 1.04 -10.60
CA THR A 57 -1.02 1.78 -9.34
C THR A 57 -2.16 1.31 -8.44
N ILE A 58 -1.84 1.03 -7.17
CA ILE A 58 -2.86 0.71 -6.16
C ILE A 58 -2.74 1.69 -4.98
N ALA A 59 -3.88 2.23 -4.55
CA ALA A 59 -4.00 3.04 -3.36
C ALA A 59 -4.97 2.41 -2.36
N PHE A 60 -4.50 2.19 -1.14
CA PHE A 60 -5.34 1.84 0.00
C PHE A 60 -5.42 3.04 0.94
N ARG A 61 -6.64 3.38 1.38
CA ARG A 61 -6.90 4.53 2.24
C ARG A 61 -7.80 4.14 3.40
N ASP A 62 -7.43 4.57 4.59
CA ASP A 62 -8.21 4.40 5.82
C ASP A 62 -8.59 2.93 6.11
N LEU A 63 -7.75 1.97 5.68
CA LEU A 63 -7.94 0.55 5.98
C LEU A 63 -7.49 0.26 7.41
N ILE A 64 -8.44 0.34 8.34
CA ILE A 64 -8.21 0.14 9.78
C ILE A 64 -8.48 -1.32 10.15
N TRP A 65 -7.58 -1.90 10.94
CA TRP A 65 -7.62 -3.30 11.38
C TRP A 65 -8.51 -3.48 12.61
N SER A 66 -9.55 -4.31 12.49
CA SER A 66 -10.42 -4.68 13.61
C SER A 66 -9.87 -5.90 14.36
N ARG A 67 -10.15 -5.98 15.66
CA ARG A 67 -9.71 -7.06 16.57
C ARG A 67 -10.42 -8.40 16.33
N HIS A 68 -11.45 -8.43 15.48
CA HIS A 68 -12.39 -9.56 15.43
C HIS A 68 -12.09 -10.62 14.35
N GLU A 69 -11.49 -10.26 13.22
CA GLU A 69 -11.00 -11.22 12.21
C GLU A 69 -9.88 -10.58 11.38
N PRO A 70 -8.60 -10.96 11.59
CA PRO A 70 -7.50 -10.40 10.82
C PRO A 70 -7.55 -10.90 9.37
N LEU A 71 -7.52 -9.99 8.39
CA LEU A 71 -7.14 -10.37 7.03
C LEU A 71 -5.70 -10.87 7.08
N SER A 72 -5.52 -12.18 6.96
CA SER A 72 -4.20 -12.79 7.00
C SER A 72 -3.28 -12.14 5.96
N PRO A 73 -2.05 -11.73 6.32
CA PRO A 73 -1.06 -11.24 5.36
C PRO A 73 -0.86 -12.18 4.17
N VAL A 74 -1.02 -13.49 4.39
CA VAL A 74 -0.98 -14.52 3.34
C VAL A 74 -2.12 -14.35 2.35
N VAL A 75 -3.36 -14.21 2.84
CA VAL A 75 -4.53 -14.05 1.95
C VAL A 75 -4.49 -12.72 1.21
N PHE A 76 -4.03 -11.66 1.86
CA PHE A 76 -3.80 -10.37 1.21
C PHE A 76 -2.76 -10.50 0.08
N ARG A 77 -1.63 -11.14 0.36
CA ARG A 77 -0.56 -11.38 -0.61
C ARG A 77 -1.07 -12.19 -1.81
N GLU A 78 -1.73 -13.33 -1.58
CA GLU A 78 -2.23 -14.19 -2.67
C GLU A 78 -3.30 -13.49 -3.50
N SER A 79 -4.19 -12.71 -2.88
CA SER A 79 -5.23 -11.96 -3.61
C SER A 79 -4.64 -10.91 -4.55
N LEU A 80 -3.43 -10.40 -4.27
CA LEU A 80 -2.77 -9.38 -5.08
C LEU A 80 -1.70 -9.93 -6.04
N ARG A 81 -1.44 -11.24 -6.00
CA ARG A 81 -0.32 -11.86 -6.73
C ARG A 81 -0.43 -11.77 -8.25
N CYS A 82 -1.64 -11.60 -8.79
CA CYS A 82 -1.87 -11.39 -10.22
C CYS A 82 -1.46 -10.00 -10.72
N TYR A 83 -1.19 -9.04 -9.82
CA TYR A 83 -0.83 -7.66 -10.14
C TYR A 83 0.69 -7.43 -10.20
N SER A 84 1.41 -8.24 -10.99
CA SER A 84 2.88 -8.13 -11.11
C SER A 84 3.37 -6.83 -11.75
N ASN A 85 2.48 -6.10 -12.44
CA ASN A 85 2.77 -4.85 -13.14
C ASN A 85 2.68 -3.58 -12.29
N ILE A 86 2.34 -3.70 -11.01
CA ILE A 86 2.24 -2.55 -10.11
C ILE A 86 3.59 -1.87 -9.95
N ARG A 87 3.63 -0.59 -10.33
CA ARG A 87 4.77 0.32 -10.22
C ARG A 87 4.65 1.26 -9.03
N ALA A 88 3.43 1.55 -8.57
CA ALA A 88 3.20 2.47 -7.47
C ALA A 88 2.19 1.92 -6.45
N VAL A 89 2.55 2.00 -5.17
CA VAL A 89 1.67 1.66 -4.05
C VAL A 89 1.54 2.86 -3.13
N HIS A 90 0.29 3.23 -2.83
CA HIS A 90 -0.04 4.27 -1.87
C HIS A 90 -0.79 3.67 -0.68
N LEU A 91 -0.31 3.89 0.53
CA LEU A 91 -0.94 3.47 1.78
C LEU A 91 -1.17 4.71 2.63
N SER A 92 -2.43 5.12 2.82
CA SER A 92 -2.79 6.29 3.61
C SER A 92 -3.62 5.87 4.82
N ASN A 93 -3.15 6.18 6.02
CA ASN A 93 -3.79 5.83 7.29
C ASN A 93 -4.18 4.34 7.38
N CYS A 94 -3.39 3.47 6.76
CA CYS A 94 -3.61 2.03 6.78
C CYS A 94 -2.96 1.42 8.02
N HIS A 95 -3.56 0.37 8.55
CA HIS A 95 -2.93 -0.42 9.61
C HIS A 95 -1.62 -1.05 9.11
N ARG A 96 -0.61 -1.16 9.98
CA ARG A 96 0.72 -1.71 9.65
C ARG A 96 0.70 -3.08 8.97
N ALA A 97 -0.30 -3.90 9.23
CA ALA A 97 -0.40 -5.23 8.66
C ALA A 97 -0.57 -5.23 7.13
N TYR A 98 -0.96 -4.10 6.51
CA TYR A 98 -0.99 -3.93 5.06
C TYR A 98 0.40 -3.65 4.45
N LEU A 99 1.40 -3.34 5.29
CA LEU A 99 2.81 -3.24 4.87
C LEU A 99 3.50 -4.61 4.87
N ALA A 100 3.14 -5.51 5.78
CA ALA A 100 3.79 -6.81 5.91
C ALA A 100 3.85 -7.65 4.61
N PRO A 101 2.84 -7.63 3.73
CA PRO A 101 2.90 -8.34 2.44
C PRO A 101 3.90 -7.77 1.44
N LEU A 102 4.34 -6.51 1.62
CA LEU A 102 5.41 -5.90 0.83
C LEU A 102 6.80 -6.33 1.30
N ILE A 103 6.91 -6.87 2.51
CA ILE A 103 8.15 -7.44 3.04
C ILE A 103 8.31 -8.84 2.44
N ALA A 104 9.37 -9.03 1.67
CA ALA A 104 9.74 -10.34 1.16
C ALA A 104 10.80 -10.98 2.07
N ALA A 105 10.63 -12.26 2.39
CA ALA A 105 11.71 -13.02 3.00
C ALA A 105 12.85 -13.20 1.98
N PRO A 106 14.11 -13.36 2.42
CA PRO A 106 15.22 -13.67 1.53
C PRO A 106 14.87 -14.89 0.66
N ARG A 107 15.06 -14.78 -0.66
CA ARG A 107 14.72 -15.80 -1.70
C ARG A 107 13.24 -15.93 -2.09
N ILE A 108 12.36 -15.10 -1.55
CA ILE A 108 10.98 -15.00 -2.03
C ILE A 108 10.87 -13.75 -2.91
N GLU A 109 10.31 -13.89 -4.12
CA GLU A 109 10.05 -12.74 -4.99
C GLU A 109 9.13 -11.72 -4.28
N PRO A 110 9.42 -10.41 -4.35
CA PRO A 110 8.52 -9.39 -3.84
C PRO A 110 7.12 -9.48 -4.46
N LEU A 111 6.07 -9.17 -3.69
CA LEU A 111 4.68 -9.22 -4.17
C LEU A 111 4.47 -8.42 -5.47
N PHE A 112 5.15 -7.27 -5.59
CA PHE A 112 5.16 -6.41 -6.76
C PHE A 112 6.59 -6.29 -7.30
N PRO A 113 7.03 -7.15 -8.22
CA PRO A 113 8.39 -7.13 -8.73
C PRO A 113 8.75 -5.78 -9.38
N ARG A 114 7.80 -5.17 -10.09
CA ARG A 114 7.95 -3.89 -10.79
C ARG A 114 7.69 -2.65 -9.93
N LEU A 115 7.54 -2.79 -8.61
CA LEU A 115 7.28 -1.66 -7.73
C LEU A 115 8.47 -0.71 -7.71
N GLU A 116 8.23 0.52 -8.17
CA GLU A 116 9.22 1.60 -8.21
C GLU A 116 8.95 2.63 -7.10
N ARG A 117 7.67 2.84 -6.75
CA ARG A 117 7.24 3.93 -5.87
C ARG A 117 6.41 3.43 -4.70
N LEU A 118 6.82 3.76 -3.49
CA LEU A 118 6.06 3.51 -2.26
C LEU A 118 5.73 4.84 -1.58
N CYS A 119 4.45 5.13 -1.43
CA CYS A 119 3.96 6.33 -0.75
C CYS A 119 3.17 5.96 0.49
N LEU A 120 3.62 6.42 1.65
CA LEU A 120 2.99 6.21 2.94
C LEU A 120 2.48 7.52 3.50
N THR A 121 1.26 7.53 4.03
CA THR A 121 0.73 8.64 4.82
C THR A 121 0.30 8.11 6.18
N GLY A 122 0.79 8.75 7.24
CA GLY A 122 0.59 8.34 8.63
C GLY A 122 1.92 7.99 9.31
N ASN A 123 1.88 7.12 10.32
CA ASN A 123 3.03 6.75 11.15
C ASN A 123 3.50 5.31 10.87
N PRO A 124 4.19 5.04 9.75
CA PRO A 124 4.85 3.75 9.56
C PRO A 124 5.96 3.55 10.59
N ARG A 125 6.27 2.30 10.89
CA ARG A 125 7.42 1.94 11.72
C ARG A 125 8.68 1.87 10.87
N GLU A 126 9.79 2.32 11.42
CA GLU A 126 11.11 2.25 10.79
C GLU A 126 11.50 0.80 10.46
N ASP A 127 11.22 -0.16 11.35
CA ASP A 127 11.51 -1.59 11.11
C ASP A 127 10.79 -2.16 9.88
N ASP A 128 9.51 -1.79 9.69
CA ASP A 128 8.70 -2.24 8.56
C ASP A 128 9.27 -1.65 7.26
N LEU A 129 9.61 -0.36 7.27
CA LEU A 129 10.24 0.34 6.14
C LEU A 129 11.61 -0.23 5.77
N SER A 130 12.46 -0.42 6.76
CA SER A 130 13.78 -1.03 6.61
C SER A 130 13.67 -2.42 5.99
N SER A 131 12.75 -3.24 6.51
CA SER A 131 12.50 -4.60 5.99
C SER A 131 12.05 -4.58 4.52
N ILE A 132 11.16 -3.67 4.12
CA ILE A 132 10.72 -3.53 2.72
C ILE A 132 11.92 -3.18 1.84
N VAL A 133 12.64 -2.11 2.18
CA VAL A 133 13.72 -1.58 1.34
C VAL A 133 14.89 -2.57 1.24
N ILE A 134 15.32 -3.16 2.36
CA ILE A 134 16.40 -4.17 2.38
C ILE A 134 16.00 -5.40 1.57
N SER A 135 14.76 -5.89 1.70
CA SER A 135 14.32 -7.08 0.96
C SER A 135 14.33 -6.86 -0.55
N ARG A 136 13.98 -5.65 -0.99
CA ARG A 136 13.93 -5.27 -2.41
C ARG A 136 15.31 -5.01 -2.99
N ASP A 137 16.17 -4.29 -2.26
CA ASP A 137 17.56 -4.07 -2.62
C ASP A 137 18.31 -5.41 -2.78
N SER A 138 18.17 -6.31 -1.81
CA SER A 138 18.76 -7.66 -1.85
C SER A 138 18.24 -8.52 -3.01
N ALA A 139 17.03 -8.25 -3.50
CA ALA A 139 16.44 -8.94 -4.64
C ALA A 139 16.85 -8.33 -6.00
N GLY A 140 17.67 -7.26 -6.01
CA GLY A 140 18.02 -6.53 -7.23
C GLY A 140 16.86 -5.73 -7.82
N MET A 141 15.87 -5.37 -7.00
CA MET A 141 14.66 -4.65 -7.40
C MET A 141 14.44 -3.40 -6.52
N PRO A 142 15.44 -2.50 -6.40
CA PRO A 142 15.37 -1.36 -5.49
C PRO A 142 14.17 -0.45 -5.80
N LEU A 143 13.68 0.25 -4.77
CA LEU A 143 12.68 1.29 -4.98
C LEU A 143 13.36 2.53 -5.54
N MET A 144 12.72 3.17 -6.51
CA MET A 144 13.16 4.47 -7.03
C MET A 144 12.70 5.61 -6.12
N TYR A 145 11.57 5.44 -5.45
CA TYR A 145 10.96 6.50 -4.66
C TYR A 145 10.28 5.97 -3.40
N VAL A 146 10.59 6.58 -2.25
CA VAL A 146 9.85 6.40 -0.99
C VAL A 146 9.39 7.76 -0.49
N GLY A 147 8.07 7.97 -0.46
CA GLY A 147 7.46 9.17 0.10
C GLY A 147 6.74 8.86 1.41
N ILE A 148 7.06 9.58 2.48
CA ILE A 148 6.44 9.42 3.80
C ILE A 148 5.84 10.78 4.18
N ARG A 149 4.53 10.86 4.43
CA ARG A 149 3.82 12.11 4.79
C ARG A 149 3.04 11.95 6.08
N GLY A 150 2.90 13.05 6.83
CA GLY A 150 2.14 13.06 8.07
C GLY A 150 2.71 12.09 9.10
N CYS A 151 4.04 11.90 9.08
CA CYS A 151 4.75 10.98 9.94
C CYS A 151 5.51 11.75 11.02
N THR A 152 5.32 11.37 12.27
CA THR A 152 6.06 11.91 13.42
C THR A 152 7.00 10.88 14.04
N SER A 153 6.93 9.62 13.59
CA SER A 153 7.66 8.49 14.19
C SER A 153 8.93 8.10 13.44
N VAL A 154 9.10 8.54 12.19
CA VAL A 154 10.30 8.27 11.39
C VAL A 154 11.27 9.44 11.57
N SER A 155 12.47 9.12 12.05
CA SER A 155 13.55 10.08 12.29
C SER A 155 14.31 10.44 11.02
N GLU A 156 14.90 11.63 10.97
CA GLU A 156 15.77 12.07 9.86
C GLU A 156 17.00 11.16 9.73
N CYS A 157 17.62 10.80 10.86
CA CYS A 157 18.76 9.88 10.90
C CYS A 157 18.43 8.52 10.28
N PHE A 158 17.26 7.94 10.58
CA PHE A 158 16.84 6.70 9.92
C PHE A 158 16.71 6.86 8.39
N VAL A 159 16.17 7.98 7.93
CA VAL A 159 16.04 8.24 6.49
C VAL A 159 17.42 8.32 5.84
N GLU A 160 18.33 9.09 6.42
CA GLU A 160 19.68 9.31 5.90
C GLU A 160 20.55 8.04 5.94
N ASP A 161 20.53 7.31 7.04
CA ASP A 161 21.42 6.17 7.28
C ASP A 161 20.89 4.86 6.67
N VAL A 162 19.57 4.71 6.55
CA VAL A 162 18.94 3.42 6.16
C VAL A 162 18.27 3.48 4.81
N LEU A 163 17.38 4.47 4.58
CA LEU A 163 16.55 4.53 3.38
C LEU A 163 17.29 5.13 2.18
N ALA A 164 17.88 6.31 2.34
CA ALA A 164 18.53 7.05 1.26
C ALA A 164 19.66 6.26 0.56
N PRO A 165 20.45 5.41 1.25
CA PRO A 165 21.46 4.60 0.58
C PRO A 165 20.91 3.47 -0.32
N LYS A 166 19.60 3.18 -0.26
CA LYS A 166 18.96 2.03 -0.96
C LYS A 166 17.81 2.44 -1.88
N VAL A 167 17.48 3.73 -1.92
CA VAL A 167 16.36 4.29 -2.66
C VAL A 167 16.83 5.58 -3.33
N ASP A 168 16.62 5.70 -4.63
CA ASP A 168 17.10 6.85 -5.41
C ASP A 168 16.57 8.19 -4.89
N GLU A 169 15.31 8.23 -4.43
CA GLU A 169 14.70 9.41 -3.84
C GLU A 169 13.86 9.08 -2.60
N VAL A 170 14.16 9.75 -1.48
CA VAL A 170 13.33 9.71 -0.27
C VAL A 170 12.78 11.09 0.05
N VAL A 171 11.47 11.17 0.33
CA VAL A 171 10.79 12.40 0.73
C VAL A 171 10.10 12.18 2.07
N LEU A 172 10.55 12.86 3.12
CA LEU A 172 9.95 12.84 4.45
C LEU A 172 9.19 14.14 4.70
N ASN A 173 7.88 14.05 4.95
CA ASN A 173 6.99 15.19 5.22
C ASN A 173 7.07 16.34 4.19
N GLY A 174 7.37 16.00 2.93
CA GLY A 174 7.51 16.98 1.84
C GLY A 174 8.93 17.52 1.65
N VAL A 175 9.88 17.15 2.52
CA VAL A 175 11.30 17.48 2.39
C VAL A 175 12.02 16.32 1.70
N ARG A 176 12.74 16.62 0.61
CA ARG A 176 13.58 15.63 -0.07
C ARG A 176 14.87 15.45 0.73
N VAL A 177 15.17 14.22 1.08
CA VAL A 177 16.40 13.82 1.78
C VAL A 177 17.32 13.15 0.76
N ARG A 178 18.58 13.56 0.70
CA ARG A 178 19.59 12.96 -0.19
C ARG A 178 20.49 12.06 0.63
N ALA A 179 20.97 10.97 0.02
CA ALA A 179 22.04 10.18 0.61
C ALA A 179 23.29 11.07 0.76
N SER A 180 23.85 11.06 1.96
CA SER A 180 25.09 11.76 2.34
C SER A 180 26.33 11.02 1.83
#